data_AF-A0A8K0DFD4-F1
#
_entry.id   AF-A0A8K0DFD4-F1
#
_cell.length_a   1.000
_cell.length_b   1.000
_cell.length_c   1.000
_cell.angle_alpha   90.00
_cell.angle_beta   90.00
_cell.angle_gamma   90.00
#
_symmetry.space_group_name_H-M   'P 1'
#
loop_
_entity.id
_entity.type
_entity.pdbx_description
1 polymer ?
#
loop_
_entity_poly.entity_id
_entity_poly.type
_entity_poly.pdbx_seq_one_letter_code
_entity_poly.pdbx_strand_id
1 'polypeptide(L)'
;MQVAKVEDSTPVRRVQELKFGFTTQQIIEEGRVNSDDISLLKTWLPTQRQLPRLTDEQIVLFLLCSSNDPEKTKITIQRHYCIKMSAPNLFNNRKCSREDLQLQMKTYQLGVLPERTDDGSAIIFCRMKDTNYANAIMEPYLVLYLMAMEAAFYDHPPNGIIVLLDQKG
;
A
#
# COMPACT_ATOMS: atom_id res chain seq x y z
N MET A 1 12.66 -17.70 50.83
CA MET A 1 13.22 -16.87 49.74
C MET A 1 12.49 -17.25 48.46
N GLN A 2 11.38 -16.56 48.15
CA GLN A 2 10.60 -16.77 46.93
C GLN A 2 11.11 -15.79 45.87
N VAL A 3 11.49 -16.31 44.71
CA VAL A 3 11.90 -15.49 43.56
C VAL A 3 10.64 -15.23 42.73
N ALA A 4 10.21 -13.97 42.70
CA ALA A 4 9.06 -13.53 41.92
C ALA A 4 9.35 -13.66 40.41
N LYS A 5 8.46 -14.36 39.72
CA LYS A 5 8.40 -14.42 38.26
C LYS A 5 7.78 -13.10 37.78
N VAL A 6 8.56 -12.26 37.11
CA VAL A 6 8.03 -11.09 36.40
C VAL A 6 7.46 -11.58 35.08
N GLU A 7 6.14 -11.68 35.00
CA GLU A 7 5.41 -11.90 33.75
C GLU A 7 5.45 -10.60 32.93
N ASP A 8 6.25 -10.62 31.86
CA ASP A 8 6.21 -9.61 30.81
C ASP A 8 4.87 -9.73 30.07
N SER A 9 3.90 -8.94 30.52
CA SER A 9 2.56 -8.84 29.94
C SER A 9 2.44 -7.53 29.14
N THR A 10 3.33 -7.35 28.16
CA THR A 10 3.09 -6.35 27.13
C THR A 10 2.22 -6.97 26.03
N PRO A 11 0.95 -6.55 25.85
CA PRO A 11 0.10 -7.11 24.81
C PRO A 11 0.68 -6.72 23.45
N VAL A 12 1.14 -7.73 22.69
CA VAL A 12 1.46 -7.58 21.26
C VAL A 12 0.21 -6.99 20.62
N ARG A 13 0.26 -5.70 20.25
CA ARG A 13 -0.85 -5.02 19.58
C ARG A 13 -1.23 -5.86 18.37
N ARG A 14 -2.40 -6.48 18.43
CA ARG A 14 -3.00 -7.18 17.29
C ARG A 14 -3.14 -6.12 16.19
N VAL A 15 -2.28 -6.18 15.18
CA VAL A 15 -2.40 -5.32 13.99
C VAL A 15 -3.80 -5.60 13.45
N GLN A 16 -4.68 -4.59 13.46
CA GLN A 16 -5.99 -4.74 12.84
C GLN A 16 -5.74 -5.15 11.38
N GLU A 17 -6.32 -6.29 11.01
CA GLU A 17 -6.19 -6.81 9.66
C GLU A 17 -6.86 -5.82 8.71
N LEU A 18 -6.10 -5.32 7.74
CA LEU A 18 -6.58 -4.34 6.76
C LEU A 18 -7.69 -5.01 5.95
N LYS A 19 -8.92 -4.49 6.03
CA LYS A 19 -10.05 -4.98 5.25
C LYS A 19 -10.16 -4.19 3.95
N PHE A 20 -10.02 -4.83 2.80
CA PHE A 20 -10.21 -4.18 1.49
C PHE A 20 -11.70 -3.97 1.16
N GLY A 21 -11.99 -3.05 0.23
CA GLY A 21 -13.33 -2.80 -0.30
C GLY A 21 -13.82 -3.83 -1.32
N PHE A 22 -12.95 -4.75 -1.73
CA PHE A 22 -13.23 -5.86 -2.63
C PHE A 22 -12.92 -7.20 -1.95
N THR A 23 -13.39 -8.29 -2.55
CA THR A 23 -13.07 -9.66 -2.11
C THR A 23 -12.34 -10.42 -3.22
N THR A 24 -11.55 -11.41 -2.84
CA THR A 24 -10.91 -12.31 -3.82
C THR A 24 -11.91 -12.98 -4.76
N GLN A 25 -13.07 -13.40 -4.25
CA GLN A 25 -14.11 -14.05 -5.05
C GLN A 25 -14.65 -13.12 -6.15
N GLN A 26 -14.89 -11.85 -5.82
CA GLN A 26 -15.34 -10.85 -6.79
C GLN A 26 -14.35 -10.72 -7.95
N ILE A 27 -13.05 -10.63 -7.67
CA ILE A 27 -12.03 -10.45 -8.72
C ILE A 27 -11.86 -11.70 -9.59
N ILE A 28 -12.12 -12.89 -9.03
CA ILE A 28 -12.19 -14.15 -9.79
C ILE A 28 -13.41 -14.16 -10.71
N GLU A 29 -14.58 -13.74 -10.21
CA GLU A 29 -15.82 -13.66 -11.01
C GLU A 29 -15.72 -12.63 -12.15
N GLU A 30 -14.97 -11.55 -11.94
CA GLU A 30 -14.60 -10.59 -12.99
C GLU A 30 -13.63 -11.17 -14.03
N GLY A 31 -13.09 -12.37 -13.80
CA GLY A 31 -12.15 -13.04 -14.71
C GLY A 31 -10.76 -12.41 -14.74
N ARG A 32 -10.41 -11.58 -13.74
CA ARG A 32 -9.13 -10.85 -13.72
C ARG A 32 -7.98 -11.67 -13.14
N VAL A 33 -8.27 -12.68 -12.32
CA VAL A 33 -7.30 -13.60 -11.71
C VAL A 33 -7.87 -15.03 -11.67
N ASN A 34 -6.98 -16.03 -11.60
CA ASN A 34 -7.36 -17.44 -11.42
C ASN A 34 -7.18 -17.89 -9.96
N SER A 35 -8.13 -18.67 -9.44
CA SER A 35 -8.06 -19.30 -8.11
C SER A 35 -6.84 -20.22 -7.93
N ASP A 36 -6.38 -20.86 -9.00
CA ASP A 36 -5.24 -21.79 -8.96
C ASP A 36 -3.93 -21.03 -8.68
N ASP A 37 -3.74 -19.87 -9.30
CA ASP A 37 -2.56 -19.03 -9.09
C ASP A 37 -2.53 -18.46 -7.67
N ILE A 38 -3.70 -18.06 -7.14
CA ILE A 38 -3.83 -17.64 -5.75
C ILE A 38 -3.45 -18.78 -4.81
N SER A 39 -3.95 -19.99 -5.07
CA SER A 39 -3.66 -21.18 -4.25
C SER A 39 -2.18 -21.53 -4.26
N LEU A 40 -1.54 -21.46 -5.44
CA LEU A 40 -0.10 -21.67 -5.60
C LEU A 40 0.72 -20.69 -4.75
N LEU A 41 0.39 -19.40 -4.79
CA LEU A 41 1.07 -18.38 -4.01
C LEU A 41 0.83 -18.54 -2.50
N LYS A 42 -0.37 -18.94 -2.09
CA LYS A 42 -0.68 -19.26 -0.69
C LYS A 42 0.15 -20.42 -0.16
N THR A 43 0.43 -21.44 -0.97
CA THR A 43 1.32 -22.54 -0.57
C THR A 43 2.79 -22.11 -0.54
N TRP A 44 3.20 -21.21 -1.43
CA TRP A 44 4.58 -20.74 -1.50
C TRP A 44 4.94 -19.75 -0.38
N LEU A 45 4.07 -18.80 -0.03
CA LEU A 45 4.37 -17.72 0.93
C LEU A 45 4.91 -18.21 2.29
N PRO A 46 4.37 -19.27 2.93
CA PRO A 46 4.91 -19.80 4.19
C PRO A 46 6.36 -20.28 4.12
N THR A 47 6.87 -20.60 2.94
CA THR A 47 8.28 -21.00 2.74
C THR A 47 9.25 -19.81 2.91
N GLN A 48 8.74 -18.58 2.81
CA GLN A 48 9.53 -17.35 2.79
C GLN A 48 9.57 -16.70 4.18
N ARG A 49 10.53 -17.11 5.02
CA ARG A 49 10.62 -16.67 6.43
C ARG A 49 10.71 -15.15 6.64
N GLN A 50 11.32 -14.42 5.70
CA GLN A 50 11.47 -12.96 5.80
C GLN A 50 10.23 -12.16 5.34
N LEU A 51 9.27 -12.81 4.67
CA LEU A 51 8.08 -12.12 4.17
C LEU A 51 6.98 -12.10 5.21
N PRO A 52 6.22 -11.00 5.33
CA PRO A 52 5.04 -10.98 6.19
C PRO A 52 3.95 -11.89 5.61
N ARG A 53 2.99 -12.26 6.46
CA ARG A 53 1.76 -12.92 6.01
C ARG A 53 0.95 -11.95 5.16
N LEU A 54 0.51 -12.42 4.00
CA LEU A 54 -0.36 -11.67 3.09
C LEU A 54 -1.79 -12.19 3.19
N THR A 55 -2.74 -11.28 3.05
CA THR A 55 -4.17 -11.59 2.83
C THR A 55 -4.39 -12.07 1.41
N ASP A 56 -5.51 -12.77 1.15
CA ASP A 56 -5.84 -13.25 -0.19
C ASP A 56 -6.02 -12.07 -1.16
N GLU A 57 -6.57 -10.94 -0.69
CA GLU A 57 -6.72 -9.71 -1.47
C GLU A 57 -5.37 -9.08 -1.83
N GLN A 58 -4.38 -9.12 -0.92
CA GLN A 58 -3.03 -8.68 -1.24
C GLN A 58 -2.37 -9.57 -2.30
N ILE A 59 -2.57 -10.88 -2.23
CA ILE A 59 -2.07 -11.82 -3.24
C ILE A 59 -2.68 -11.48 -4.61
N VAL A 60 -3.98 -11.19 -4.66
CA VAL A 60 -4.69 -10.74 -5.88
C VAL A 60 -4.05 -9.47 -6.44
N LEU A 61 -3.78 -8.46 -5.61
CA LEU A 61 -3.12 -7.23 -6.08
C LEU A 61 -1.75 -7.51 -6.70
N PHE A 62 -0.96 -8.40 -6.10
CA PHE A 62 0.35 -8.78 -6.64
C PHE A 62 0.26 -9.56 -7.95
N LEU A 63 -0.74 -10.44 -8.10
CA LEU A 63 -1.00 -11.14 -9.36
C LEU A 63 -1.37 -10.16 -10.48
N LEU A 64 -2.30 -9.24 -10.21
CA LEU A 64 -2.75 -8.24 -11.18
C LEU A 64 -1.60 -7.37 -11.67
N CYS A 65 -0.74 -6.87 -10.77
CA CYS A 65 0.41 -6.05 -11.16
C CYS A 65 1.51 -6.84 -11.91
N SER A 66 1.49 -8.17 -11.80
CA SER A 66 2.46 -9.08 -12.42
C SER A 66 1.91 -9.76 -13.68
N SER A 67 0.82 -9.23 -14.25
CA SER A 67 0.13 -9.79 -15.42
C SER A 67 -0.29 -11.25 -15.24
N ASN A 68 -0.71 -11.63 -14.02
CA ASN A 68 -1.11 -12.98 -13.64
C ASN A 68 -0.05 -14.06 -13.84
N ASP A 69 1.24 -13.69 -13.81
CA ASP A 69 2.36 -14.63 -13.89
C ASP A 69 2.85 -14.96 -12.47
N PRO A 70 2.70 -16.21 -11.99
CA PRO A 70 3.06 -16.57 -10.61
C PRO A 70 4.55 -16.38 -10.29
N GLU A 71 5.44 -16.63 -11.23
CA GLU A 71 6.88 -16.49 -11.00
C GLU A 71 7.29 -15.02 -10.92
N LYS A 72 6.75 -14.17 -11.81
CA LYS A 72 6.91 -12.71 -11.68
C LYS A 72 6.30 -12.21 -10.38
N THR A 73 5.17 -12.75 -9.97
CA THR A 73 4.49 -12.38 -8.72
C THR A 73 5.36 -12.63 -7.50
N LYS A 74 6.02 -13.80 -7.41
CA LYS A 74 6.98 -14.11 -6.34
C LYS A 74 8.11 -13.09 -6.27
N ILE A 75 8.70 -12.76 -7.42
CA ILE A 75 9.78 -11.76 -7.53
C ILE A 75 9.29 -10.38 -7.09
N THR A 76 8.10 -9.96 -7.55
CA THR A 76 7.50 -8.68 -7.21
C THR A 76 7.24 -8.56 -5.71
N ILE A 77 6.69 -9.59 -5.07
CA ILE A 77 6.47 -9.62 -3.61
C ILE A 77 7.81 -9.47 -2.87
N GLN A 78 8.83 -10.25 -3.24
CA GLN A 78 10.15 -10.19 -2.59
C GLN A 78 10.78 -8.80 -2.72
N ARG A 79 10.77 -8.22 -3.93
CA ARG A 79 11.31 -6.88 -4.19
C ARG A 79 10.55 -5.80 -3.44
N HIS A 80 9.22 -5.87 -3.41
CA HIS A 80 8.37 -4.91 -2.70
C HIS A 80 8.75 -4.82 -1.22
N TYR A 81 8.88 -5.96 -0.53
CA TYR A 81 9.26 -5.96 0.89
C TYR A 81 10.74 -5.64 1.12
N CYS A 82 11.63 -6.00 0.20
CA CYS A 82 13.03 -5.58 0.25
C CYS A 82 13.15 -4.05 0.20
N ILE A 83 12.46 -3.39 -0.75
CA ILE A 83 12.43 -1.93 -0.87
C ILE A 83 11.87 -1.30 0.41
N LYS A 84 10.73 -1.79 0.91
CA LYS A 84 10.12 -1.25 2.13
C LYS A 84 11.03 -1.35 3.35
N MET A 85 11.78 -2.44 3.48
CA MET A 85 12.74 -2.63 4.57
C MET A 85 13.98 -1.74 4.42
N SER A 86 14.41 -1.45 3.19
CA SER A 86 15.57 -0.60 2.92
C SER A 86 15.32 0.91 3.11
N ALA A 87 14.05 1.35 3.12
CA ALA A 87 13.67 2.75 3.21
C ALA A 87 12.72 3.03 4.40
N PRO A 88 13.14 2.81 5.65
CA PRO A 88 12.28 2.99 6.82
C PRO A 88 11.78 4.43 7.00
N ASN A 89 12.54 5.44 6.54
CA ASN A 89 12.11 6.84 6.52
C ASN A 89 10.83 7.06 5.69
N LEU A 90 10.64 6.27 4.64
CA LEU A 90 9.47 6.36 3.77
C LEU A 90 8.28 5.50 4.22
N PHE A 91 8.54 4.34 4.83
CA PHE A 91 7.48 3.33 5.09
C PHE A 91 7.10 3.15 6.56
N ASN A 92 7.89 3.64 7.51
CA ASN A 92 7.59 3.55 8.94
C ASN A 92 6.94 4.84 9.48
N ASN A 93 6.18 4.70 10.57
CA ASN A 93 5.55 5.81 11.29
C ASN A 93 4.74 6.79 10.38
N ARG A 94 3.98 6.23 9.45
CA ARG A 94 3.14 6.96 8.47
C ARG A 94 1.80 7.38 9.06
N LYS A 95 1.83 8.19 10.12
CA LYS A 95 0.62 8.71 10.76
C LYS A 95 0.31 10.09 10.23
N CYS A 96 -0.91 10.32 9.72
CA CYS A 96 -1.31 11.64 9.23
C CYS A 96 -1.21 12.74 10.30
N SER A 97 -1.17 12.41 11.60
CA SER A 97 -0.98 13.36 12.71
C SER A 97 0.45 13.87 12.87
N ARG A 98 1.42 13.36 12.10
CA ARG A 98 2.83 13.80 12.16
C ARG A 98 2.93 15.23 11.62
N GLU A 99 3.64 16.12 12.31
CA GLU A 99 3.66 17.55 12.01
C GLU A 99 4.19 17.86 10.60
N ASP A 100 5.22 17.14 10.17
CA ASP A 100 5.79 17.24 8.83
C ASP A 100 4.79 16.81 7.75
N LEU A 101 4.02 15.74 7.96
CA LEU A 101 2.96 15.32 7.03
C LEU A 101 1.78 16.30 7.05
N GLN A 102 1.42 16.87 8.21
CA GLN A 102 0.41 17.92 8.31
C GLN A 102 0.82 19.17 7.54
N LEU A 103 2.09 19.57 7.61
CA LEU A 103 2.63 20.64 6.80
C LEU A 103 2.48 20.31 5.31
N GLN A 104 2.90 19.12 4.87
CA GLN A 104 2.78 18.75 3.46
C GLN A 104 1.32 18.65 2.97
N MET A 105 0.35 18.25 3.81
CA MET A 105 -1.08 18.28 3.46
C MET A 105 -1.65 19.72 3.33
N LYS A 106 -1.00 20.71 3.94
CA LYS A 106 -1.29 22.13 3.74
C LYS A 106 -0.59 22.66 2.48
N THR A 107 0.66 22.23 2.24
CA THR A 107 1.45 22.62 1.05
C THR A 107 0.89 22.05 -0.24
N TYR A 108 0.40 20.80 -0.21
CA TYR A 108 -0.09 20.07 -1.39
C TYR A 108 -1.58 19.73 -1.29
N GLN A 109 -2.23 19.66 -2.44
CA GLN A 109 -3.47 18.93 -2.63
C GLN A 109 -3.10 17.58 -3.23
N LEU A 110 -3.25 16.52 -2.47
CA LEU A 110 -2.96 15.16 -2.92
C LEU A 110 -4.14 14.26 -2.54
N GLY A 111 -4.62 13.47 -3.49
CA GLY A 111 -5.67 12.51 -3.22
C GLY A 111 -5.95 11.61 -4.41
N VAL A 112 -6.64 10.50 -4.13
CA VAL A 112 -7.22 9.64 -5.16
C VAL A 112 -8.59 10.21 -5.50
N LEU A 113 -8.88 10.44 -6.77
CA LEU A 113 -10.22 10.86 -7.18
C LEU A 113 -11.22 9.72 -6.93
N PRO A 114 -12.46 10.05 -6.54
CA PRO A 114 -13.47 9.04 -6.18
C PRO A 114 -13.91 8.21 -7.38
N GLU A 115 -13.92 8.80 -8.57
CA GLU A 115 -14.30 8.13 -9.81
C GLU A 115 -13.06 7.57 -10.51
N ARG A 116 -13.26 6.41 -11.15
CA ARG A 116 -12.30 5.80 -12.06
C ARG A 116 -12.58 6.28 -13.49
N THR A 117 -11.59 6.18 -14.35
CA THR A 117 -11.80 6.32 -15.80
C THR A 117 -12.65 5.17 -16.35
N ASP A 118 -13.14 5.32 -17.58
CA ASP A 118 -13.95 4.30 -18.26
C ASP A 118 -13.26 2.93 -18.36
N ASP A 119 -11.92 2.91 -18.44
CA ASP A 119 -11.11 1.70 -18.46
C ASP A 119 -10.81 1.13 -17.06
N GLY A 120 -11.34 1.74 -15.98
CA GLY A 120 -11.14 1.31 -14.60
C GLY A 120 -9.81 1.76 -13.98
N SER A 121 -9.08 2.70 -14.59
CA SER A 121 -7.87 3.27 -13.99
C SER A 121 -8.17 4.23 -12.83
N ALA A 122 -7.33 4.16 -11.80
CA ALA A 122 -7.35 5.09 -10.68
C ALA A 122 -6.67 6.41 -11.06
N ILE A 123 -7.27 7.54 -10.67
CA ILE A 123 -6.65 8.85 -10.86
C ILE A 123 -6.10 9.36 -9.52
N ILE A 124 -4.81 9.64 -9.49
CA ILE A 124 -4.16 10.34 -8.37
C ILE A 124 -3.96 11.79 -8.78
N PHE A 125 -4.63 12.70 -8.09
CA PHE A 125 -4.49 14.13 -8.31
C PHE A 125 -3.44 14.71 -7.36
N CYS A 126 -2.52 15.50 -7.90
CA CYS A 126 -1.55 16.25 -7.12
C CYS A 126 -1.44 17.70 -7.63
N ARG A 127 -1.49 18.65 -6.71
CA ARG A 127 -1.27 20.08 -6.95
C ARG A 127 -0.49 20.70 -5.80
N MET A 128 0.35 21.70 -6.09
CA MET A 128 0.91 22.57 -5.07
C MET A 128 -0.09 23.68 -4.70
N LYS A 129 -0.53 23.73 -3.44
CA LYS A 129 -1.41 24.79 -2.91
C LYS A 129 -0.61 26.01 -2.45
N ASP A 130 0.52 25.76 -1.79
CA ASP A 130 1.44 26.79 -1.32
C ASP A 130 2.70 26.75 -2.18
N THR A 131 2.92 27.81 -2.96
CA THR A 131 4.06 27.95 -3.87
C THR A 131 5.34 28.39 -3.17
N ASN A 132 5.31 28.59 -1.85
CA ASN A 132 6.52 28.79 -1.06
C ASN A 132 7.33 27.48 -0.97
N TYR A 133 8.38 27.39 -1.78
CA TYR A 133 9.28 26.24 -1.82
C TYR A 133 9.93 25.90 -0.48
N ALA A 134 10.01 26.83 0.48
CA ALA A 134 10.50 26.53 1.84
C ALA A 134 9.60 25.52 2.58
N ASN A 135 8.32 25.45 2.22
CA ASN A 135 7.34 24.54 2.80
C ASN A 135 7.21 23.20 2.03
N ALA A 136 7.83 23.11 0.85
CA ALA A 136 7.80 21.96 -0.06
C ALA A 136 8.93 20.96 0.26
N ILE A 137 8.76 20.17 1.31
CA ILE A 137 9.79 19.24 1.78
C ILE A 137 9.58 17.87 1.14
N MET A 138 10.55 17.45 0.33
CA MET A 138 10.42 16.26 -0.54
C MET A 138 10.16 14.95 0.20
N GLU A 139 10.90 14.65 1.27
CA GLU A 139 10.74 13.36 2.00
C GLU A 139 9.33 13.15 2.57
N PRO A 140 8.76 14.04 3.41
CA PRO A 140 7.40 13.88 3.92
C PRO A 140 6.34 13.97 2.80
N TYR A 141 6.62 14.70 1.72
CA TYR A 141 5.74 14.70 0.54
C TYR A 141 5.71 13.32 -0.13
N LEU A 142 6.87 12.68 -0.32
CA LEU A 142 6.95 11.31 -0.85
C LEU A 142 6.24 10.30 0.05
N VAL A 143 6.31 10.46 1.38
CA VAL A 143 5.55 9.63 2.32
C VAL A 143 4.04 9.76 2.06
N LEU A 144 3.51 10.98 1.96
CA LEU A 144 2.09 11.21 1.65
C LEU A 144 1.72 10.65 0.27
N TYR A 145 2.57 10.85 -0.74
CA TYR A 145 2.37 10.34 -2.09
C TYR A 145 2.25 8.81 -2.12
N LEU A 146 3.16 8.11 -1.44
CA LEU A 146 3.12 6.65 -1.31
C LEU A 146 1.87 6.17 -0.58
N MET A 147 1.41 6.90 0.45
CA MET A 147 0.15 6.59 1.14
C MET A 147 -1.06 6.77 0.21
N ALA A 148 -1.10 7.82 -0.61
CA ALA A 148 -2.16 8.04 -1.58
C ALA A 148 -2.16 6.97 -2.68
N MET A 149 -0.99 6.56 -3.17
CA MET A 149 -0.87 5.44 -4.09
C MET A 149 -1.41 4.14 -3.48
N GLU A 150 -1.08 3.83 -2.23
CA GLU A 150 -1.60 2.64 -1.55
C GLU A 150 -3.13 2.70 -1.36
N ALA A 151 -3.67 3.89 -1.03
CA ALA A 151 -5.11 4.11 -0.91
C ALA A 151 -5.85 3.86 -2.24
N ALA A 152 -5.21 4.07 -3.40
CA ALA A 152 -5.81 3.82 -4.69
C ALA A 152 -6.17 2.34 -4.91
N PHE A 153 -5.57 1.41 -4.17
CA PHE A 153 -5.86 -0.03 -4.24
C PHE A 153 -6.90 -0.51 -3.22
N TYR A 154 -7.36 0.37 -2.32
CA TYR A 154 -8.14 -0.05 -1.16
C TYR A 154 -9.56 -0.48 -1.52
N ASP A 155 -10.28 0.33 -2.31
CA ASP A 155 -11.68 0.08 -2.64
C ASP A 155 -11.85 -1.04 -3.66
N HIS A 156 -11.10 -0.98 -4.76
CA HIS A 156 -11.11 -1.96 -5.83
C HIS A 156 -9.77 -1.93 -6.60
N PRO A 157 -9.22 -3.07 -7.06
CA PRO A 157 -7.97 -3.08 -7.81
C PRO A 157 -8.15 -2.31 -9.13
N PRO A 158 -7.37 -1.23 -9.36
CA PRO A 158 -7.48 -0.46 -10.59
C PRO A 158 -6.83 -1.21 -11.76
N ASN A 159 -7.24 -0.89 -12.99
CA ASN A 159 -6.61 -1.42 -14.20
C ASN A 159 -5.30 -0.68 -14.55
N GLY A 160 -5.14 0.52 -14.03
CA GLY A 160 -3.96 1.36 -14.18
C GLY A 160 -3.97 2.52 -13.19
N ILE A 161 -2.89 3.28 -13.14
CA ILE A 161 -2.81 4.52 -12.37
C ILE A 161 -2.49 5.66 -13.31
N ILE A 162 -3.31 6.71 -13.27
CA ILE A 162 -3.09 7.97 -13.96
C ILE A 162 -2.75 9.02 -12.91
N VAL A 163 -1.65 9.73 -13.09
CA VAL A 163 -1.25 10.81 -12.18
C VAL A 163 -1.51 12.14 -12.87
N LEU A 164 -2.42 12.93 -12.31
CA LEU A 164 -2.68 14.30 -12.75
C LEU A 164 -1.86 15.27 -11.90
N LEU A 165 -0.92 15.95 -12.56
CA LEU A 165 -0.06 16.95 -11.93
C LEU A 165 -0.52 18.35 -12.38
N ASP A 166 -1.15 19.09 -11.47
CA ASP A 166 -1.42 20.51 -11.70
C ASP A 166 -0.21 21.34 -11.23
N GLN A 167 0.52 21.86 -12.22
CA GLN A 167 1.70 22.69 -12.02
C GLN A 167 1.40 24.19 -12.13
N LYS A 168 0.13 24.61 -12.12
CA LYS A 168 -0.19 26.04 -12.03
C LYS A 168 0.22 26.55 -10.64
N GLY A 169 1.32 27.29 -10.61
CA GLY A 169 1.73 28.17 -9.51
C GLY A 169 1.03 29.52 -9.59
#